data_AF-A0A8T6SFE9-F1
#
_entry.id   AF-A0A8T6SFE9-F1
#
_cell.length_a   1.000
_cell.length_b   1.000
_cell.length_c   1.000
_cell.angle_alpha   90.00
_cell.angle_beta   90.00
_cell.angle_gamma   90.00
#
_symmetry.space_group_name_H-M   'P 1'
#
loop_
_entity.id
_entity.type
_entity.pdbx_description
1 polymer ?
#
loop_
_entity_poly.entity_id
_entity_poly.type
_entity_poly.pdbx_seq_one_letter_code
_entity_poly.pdbx_strand_id
1 'polypeptide(L)'
;MGHVNQLFNDLFRRSHFTWLKLYAFPSYFCPNPEKVKKLGKKRVQKPCRIILTILEILSSHNRVGITKITRNANLAYERAQTYLKQLETEEFVNKEVEGRKKFYTITKKGHKFLQRLRGVKTYFESLGFPL
;
A
#
# COMPACT_ATOMS: atom_id res chain seq x y z
N MET A 1 -11.72 -8.25 23.77
CA MET A 1 -11.18 -7.80 22.46
C MET A 1 -11.17 -6.27 22.32
N GLY A 2 -10.72 -5.51 23.34
CA GLY A 2 -10.70 -4.03 23.32
C GLY A 2 -9.29 -3.40 23.38
N HIS A 3 -8.26 -4.19 23.65
CA HIS A 3 -6.94 -3.68 24.03
C HIS A 3 -6.02 -3.34 22.83
N VAL A 4 -6.27 -3.96 21.66
CA VAL A 4 -5.46 -3.74 20.45
C VAL A 4 -5.82 -2.41 19.76
N ASN A 5 -7.09 -1.99 19.84
CA ASN A 5 -7.54 -0.71 19.29
C ASN A 5 -7.01 0.49 20.09
N GLN A 6 -6.82 0.34 21.40
CA GLN A 6 -6.21 1.38 22.23
C GLN A 6 -4.72 1.57 21.90
N LEU A 7 -3.96 0.47 21.76
CA LEU A 7 -2.55 0.52 21.36
C LEU A 7 -2.33 1.19 20.00
N PHE A 8 -3.24 0.97 19.05
CA PHE A 8 -3.19 1.62 17.73
C PHE A 8 -3.43 3.14 17.81
N ASN A 9 -4.34 3.57 18.70
CA ASN A 9 -4.64 4.98 18.93
C ASN A 9 -3.52 5.70 19.70
N ASP A 10 -2.88 5.01 20.65
CA ASP A 10 -1.78 5.58 21.45
C ASP A 10 -0.50 5.79 20.63
N LEU A 11 -0.21 4.89 19.68
CA LEU A 11 0.94 5.01 18.77
C LEU A 11 0.86 6.24 17.86
N PHE A 12 -0.34 6.78 17.62
CA PHE A 12 -0.56 7.92 16.73
C PHE A 12 -0.57 9.28 17.43
N ARG A 13 -0.56 9.32 18.79
CA ARG A 13 -0.83 10.55 19.56
C ARG A 13 0.42 11.39 19.92
N ARG A 14 1.63 10.93 19.61
CA ARG A 14 2.89 11.52 20.13
C ARG A 14 3.72 12.38 19.17
N SER A 15 3.16 12.85 18.06
CA SER A 15 3.83 13.89 17.25
C SER A 15 2.89 15.03 16.94
N HIS A 16 3.09 16.12 17.69
CA HIS A 16 2.52 17.44 17.45
C HIS A 16 3.04 17.95 16.08
N PHE A 17 2.28 17.67 15.02
CA PHE A 17 2.51 18.20 13.68
C PHE A 17 1.18 18.73 13.15
N THR A 18 0.95 20.03 13.43
CA THR A 18 -0.08 20.92 12.84
C THR A 18 -1.21 20.23 12.07
N TRP A 19 -2.28 19.98 12.81
CA TRP A 19 -3.35 19.02 12.54
C TRP A 19 -4.65 19.75 12.18
N LEU A 20 -4.76 20.41 11.03
CA LEU A 20 -6.02 21.11 10.70
C LEU A 20 -6.35 21.43 9.23
N LYS A 21 -5.99 20.61 8.21
CA LYS A 21 -6.73 20.81 6.93
C LYS A 21 -6.97 19.71 5.91
N LEU A 22 -6.30 18.55 5.82
CA LEU A 22 -6.47 17.80 4.55
C LEU A 22 -6.34 16.28 4.47
N TYR A 23 -6.37 15.53 5.57
CA TYR A 23 -6.42 14.06 5.47
C TYR A 23 -7.57 13.48 6.27
N ALA A 24 -8.75 13.49 5.65
CA ALA A 24 -9.63 12.34 5.78
C ALA A 24 -8.82 11.14 5.28
N PHE A 25 -8.18 10.41 6.20
CA PHE A 25 -7.56 9.12 5.94
C PHE A 25 -8.66 8.25 5.30
N PRO A 26 -8.63 8.01 3.97
CA PRO A 26 -9.79 7.47 3.31
C PRO A 26 -10.01 6.06 3.84
N SER A 27 -11.21 5.80 4.35
CA SER A 27 -11.75 4.53 4.86
C SER A 27 -11.70 3.36 3.87
N TYR A 28 -10.98 3.51 2.76
CA TYR A 28 -10.79 2.55 1.67
C TYR A 28 -9.48 1.76 1.76
N PHE A 29 -8.68 1.92 2.83
CA PHE A 29 -7.53 1.03 3.09
C PHE A 29 -7.96 -0.44 3.30
N CYS A 30 -9.27 -0.67 3.50
CA CYS A 30 -9.94 -1.97 3.40
C CYS A 30 -11.05 -1.87 2.33
N PRO A 31 -11.02 -2.65 1.24
CA PRO A 31 -12.15 -2.70 0.32
C PRO A 31 -13.39 -3.22 1.06
N ASN A 32 -14.55 -2.64 0.74
CA ASN A 32 -15.84 -3.09 1.25
C ASN A 32 -16.01 -4.61 1.01
N PRO A 33 -16.21 -5.44 2.06
CA PRO A 33 -16.34 -6.89 1.94
C PRO A 33 -17.45 -7.32 0.97
N GLU A 34 -18.46 -6.48 0.73
CA GLU A 34 -19.57 -6.80 -0.18
C GLU A 34 -19.16 -6.86 -1.65
N LYS A 35 -18.17 -6.06 -2.08
CA LYS A 35 -17.70 -6.06 -3.49
C LYS A 35 -16.83 -7.27 -3.83
N VAL A 36 -16.41 -8.03 -2.83
CA VAL A 36 -15.47 -9.15 -2.97
C VAL A 36 -16.18 -10.43 -3.46
N LYS A 37 -17.52 -10.46 -3.41
CA LYS A 37 -18.35 -11.64 -3.71
C LYS A 37 -18.41 -12.07 -5.18
N LYS A 38 -17.95 -11.25 -6.14
CA LYS A 38 -18.11 -11.52 -7.60
C LYS A 38 -16.91 -12.14 -8.32
N LEU A 39 -15.79 -12.37 -7.65
CA LEU A 39 -14.59 -12.94 -8.29
C LEU A 39 -14.39 -14.39 -7.81
N GLY A 40 -14.79 -15.36 -8.64
CA GLY A 40 -14.71 -16.79 -8.34
C GLY A 40 -13.36 -17.19 -7.73
N LYS A 41 -13.42 -17.76 -6.51
CA LYS A 41 -12.35 -18.43 -5.73
C LYS A 41 -10.90 -17.94 -5.90
N LYS A 42 -10.66 -16.65 -6.18
CA LYS A 42 -9.32 -16.05 -6.13
C LYS A 42 -9.10 -15.54 -4.72
N ARG A 43 -8.02 -15.98 -4.05
CA ARG A 43 -7.63 -15.46 -2.73
C ARG A 43 -7.50 -13.94 -2.84
N VAL A 44 -8.40 -13.22 -2.19
CA VAL A 44 -8.40 -11.76 -2.21
C VAL A 44 -7.22 -11.33 -1.36
N GLN A 45 -6.19 -10.81 -2.01
CA GLN A 45 -5.03 -10.30 -1.30
C GLN A 45 -5.45 -9.09 -0.44
N LYS A 46 -4.99 -9.10 0.81
CA LYS A 46 -5.19 -7.99 1.76
C LYS A 46 -4.55 -6.73 1.17
N PRO A 47 -5.18 -5.54 1.28
CA PRO A 47 -4.65 -4.29 0.71
C PRO A 47 -3.24 -3.95 1.19
N CYS A 48 -2.95 -4.12 2.49
CA CYS A 48 -1.61 -3.90 3.04
C CYS A 48 -0.55 -4.74 2.33
N ARG A 49 -0.88 -6.01 2.05
CA ARG A 49 0.01 -6.93 1.34
C ARG A 49 0.23 -6.51 -0.11
N ILE A 50 -0.81 -6.04 -0.79
CA ILE A 50 -0.71 -5.50 -2.14
C ILE A 50 0.22 -4.28 -2.18
N ILE A 51 0.01 -3.31 -1.29
CA ILE A 51 0.82 -2.09 -1.22
C ILE A 51 2.27 -2.43 -0.93
N LEU A 52 2.51 -3.29 0.07
CA LEU A 52 3.85 -3.79 0.39
C LEU A 52 4.50 -4.42 -0.84
N THR A 53 3.79 -5.32 -1.53
CA THR A 53 4.31 -6.02 -2.72
C THR A 53 4.67 -5.05 -3.84
N ILE A 54 3.81 -4.06 -4.13
CA ILE A 54 4.07 -3.04 -5.15
C ILE A 54 5.31 -2.22 -4.78
N LEU A 55 5.41 -1.75 -3.54
CA LEU A 55 6.56 -0.97 -3.08
C LEU A 55 7.85 -1.79 -3.07
N GLU A 56 7.81 -3.10 -2.78
CA GLU A 56 8.97 -3.99 -2.84
C GLU A 56 9.44 -4.23 -4.28
N ILE A 57 8.52 -4.39 -5.23
CA ILE A 57 8.83 -4.48 -6.66
C ILE A 57 9.50 -3.19 -7.14
N LEU A 58 8.98 -2.03 -6.73
CA LEU A 58 9.53 -0.72 -7.09
C LEU A 58 10.84 -0.42 -6.36
N SER A 59 11.04 -0.94 -5.15
CA SER A 59 12.31 -0.79 -4.41
C SER A 59 13.43 -1.66 -4.99
N SER A 60 13.08 -2.80 -5.60
CA SER A 60 14.07 -3.72 -6.20
C SER A 60 14.47 -3.33 -7.62
N HIS A 61 13.73 -2.42 -8.25
CA HIS A 61 13.92 -2.03 -9.63
C HIS A 61 13.80 -0.51 -9.76
N ASN A 62 14.84 0.15 -10.28
CA ASN A 62 14.83 1.61 -10.45
C ASN A 62 13.64 2.12 -11.28
N ARG A 63 13.15 1.33 -12.25
CA ARG A 63 12.07 1.73 -13.17
C ARG A 63 11.22 0.52 -13.57
N VAL A 64 9.91 0.58 -13.33
CA VAL A 64 9.01 -0.57 -13.55
C VAL A 64 7.77 -0.18 -14.33
N GLY A 65 7.48 -0.92 -15.41
CA GLY A 65 6.23 -0.77 -16.15
C GLY A 65 5.06 -1.46 -15.46
N ILE A 66 3.84 -0.97 -15.71
CA ILE A 66 2.60 -1.51 -15.12
C ILE A 66 2.42 -3.01 -15.35
N THR A 67 2.80 -3.53 -16.53
CA THR A 67 2.73 -4.97 -16.85
C THR A 67 3.60 -5.84 -15.93
N LYS A 68 4.75 -5.32 -15.50
CA LYS A 68 5.63 -6.04 -14.57
C LYS A 68 5.04 -6.01 -13.15
N ILE A 69 4.42 -4.91 -12.75
CA ILE A 69 3.74 -4.78 -11.45
C ILE A 69 2.56 -5.73 -11.36
N THR A 70 1.68 -5.76 -12.37
CA THR A 70 0.50 -6.63 -12.39
C THR A 70 0.88 -8.12 -12.38
N ARG A 71 1.90 -8.50 -13.17
CA ARG A 71 2.40 -9.87 -13.23
C ARG A 71 2.99 -10.33 -11.90
N ASN A 72 3.80 -9.51 -11.24
CA ASN A 72 4.45 -9.89 -9.98
C ASN A 72 3.51 -9.81 -8.78
N ALA A 73 2.65 -8.80 -8.73
CA ALA A 73 1.69 -8.66 -7.63
C ALA A 73 0.50 -9.62 -7.75
N ASN A 74 0.35 -10.33 -8.88
CA ASN A 74 -0.80 -11.17 -9.20
C ASN A 74 -2.13 -10.41 -9.07
N LEU A 75 -2.19 -9.23 -9.67
CA LEU A 75 -3.34 -8.32 -9.61
C LEU A 75 -3.85 -7.99 -11.03
N ALA A 76 -5.16 -7.82 -11.13
CA ALA A 76 -5.77 -7.25 -12.33
C ALA A 76 -5.25 -5.82 -12.56
N TYR A 77 -5.13 -5.44 -13.82
CA TYR A 77 -4.61 -4.14 -14.25
C TYR A 77 -5.31 -2.96 -13.56
N GLU A 78 -6.66 -2.98 -13.53
CA GLU A 78 -7.44 -1.92 -12.89
C GLU A 78 -7.13 -1.77 -11.40
N ARG A 79 -6.98 -2.88 -10.68
CA ARG A 79 -6.64 -2.83 -9.25
C ARG A 79 -5.25 -2.25 -9.03
N ALA A 80 -4.26 -2.72 -9.79
CA ALA A 80 -2.90 -2.20 -9.70
C ALA A 80 -2.88 -0.69 -10.03
N GLN A 81 -3.64 -0.25 -11.04
CA GLN A 81 -3.73 1.15 -11.40
C GLN A 81 -4.33 2.01 -10.29
N THR A 82 -5.36 1.52 -9.60
CA THR A 82 -5.95 2.22 -8.44
C THR A 82 -4.93 2.40 -7.32
N TYR A 83 -4.23 1.33 -6.93
CA TYR A 83 -3.21 1.43 -5.89
C TYR A 83 -2.03 2.32 -6.30
N LEU A 84 -1.57 2.22 -7.55
CA LEU A 84 -0.50 3.08 -8.06
C LEU A 84 -0.90 4.55 -8.08
N LYS A 85 -2.15 4.86 -8.45
CA LYS A 85 -2.67 6.23 -8.41
C LYS A 85 -2.72 6.76 -6.98
N GLN A 86 -3.10 5.94 -6.00
CA GLN A 86 -3.08 6.33 -4.59
C GLN A 86 -1.65 6.58 -4.08
N LEU A 87 -0.71 5.68 -4.41
CA LEU A 87 0.70 5.84 -4.06
C LEU A 87 1.35 7.05 -4.74
N GLU A 88 0.88 7.41 -5.94
CA GLU A 88 1.25 8.63 -6.66
C GLU A 88 0.70 9.88 -5.95
N THR A 89 -0.58 9.87 -5.56
CA THR A 89 -1.21 10.96 -4.80
C THR A 89 -0.53 11.22 -3.45
N GLU A 90 -0.06 10.18 -2.77
CA GLU A 90 0.68 10.32 -1.51
C GLU A 90 2.20 10.54 -1.70
N GLU A 91 2.66 10.70 -2.95
CA GLU A 91 4.06 10.93 -3.33
C GLU A 91 5.03 9.80 -2.90
N PHE A 92 4.52 8.59 -2.70
CA PHE A 92 5.36 7.42 -2.44
C PHE A 92 5.99 6.86 -3.72
N VAL A 93 5.35 7.09 -4.86
CA VAL A 93 5.76 6.61 -6.17
C VAL A 93 5.65 7.75 -7.18
N ASN A 94 6.64 7.90 -8.05
CA ASN A 94 6.59 8.77 -9.21
C ASN A 94 6.22 7.98 -10.45
N LYS A 95 5.49 8.65 -11.34
CA LYS A 95 5.09 8.10 -12.63
C LYS A 95 5.81 8.84 -13.74
N GLU A 96 6.48 8.08 -14.60
CA GLU A 96 7.16 8.56 -15.78
C GLU A 96 6.44 8.05 -17.02
N VAL A 97 6.17 8.93 -17.98
CA VAL A 97 5.55 8.56 -19.26
C VAL A 97 6.61 8.69 -20.34
N GLU A 98 6.91 7.59 -21.01
CA GLU A 98 7.86 7.57 -22.13
C GLU A 98 7.12 7.02 -23.36
N GLY A 99 6.80 7.94 -24.27
CA GLY A 99 5.95 7.67 -25.42
C GLY A 99 4.57 7.15 -25.00
N ARG A 100 4.27 5.89 -25.36
CA ARG A 100 3.01 5.21 -25.01
C ARG A 100 3.08 4.37 -23.72
N LYS A 101 4.27 4.22 -23.12
CA LYS A 101 4.49 3.35 -21.95
C LYS A 101 4.54 4.17 -20.67
N LYS A 102 3.96 3.61 -19.60
CA LYS A 102 3.96 4.17 -18.24
C LYS A 102 4.92 3.39 -17.38
N PHE A 103 5.83 4.10 -16.74
CA PHE A 103 6.80 3.58 -15.79
C PHE A 103 6.58 4.22 -14.42
N TYR A 104 6.97 3.48 -13.39
CA TYR A 104 6.84 3.87 -12.00
C TYR A 104 8.18 3.69 -11.31
N THR A 105 8.51 4.66 -10.46
CA THR A 105 9.74 4.70 -9.66
C THR A 105 9.40 5.04 -8.21
N ILE A 106 10.07 4.42 -7.26
CA ILE A 106 9.83 4.71 -5.83
C ILE A 106 10.52 6.02 -5.44
N THR A 107 9.85 6.85 -4.64
CA THR A 107 10.45 8.09 -4.13
C THR A 107 11.22 7.83 -2.84
N LYS A 108 12.02 8.81 -2.39
CA LYS A 108 12.65 8.76 -1.05
C LYS A 108 11.61 8.60 0.07
N LYS A 109 10.44 9.25 -0.08
CA LYS A 109 9.31 9.14 0.85
C LYS A 109 8.73 7.72 0.83
N GLY A 110 8.57 7.13 -0.35
CA GLY A 110 8.13 5.75 -0.55
C GLY A 110 9.06 4.73 0.09
N HIS A 111 10.38 4.90 -0.04
CA HIS A 111 11.36 4.03 0.62
C HIS A 111 11.25 4.08 2.15
N LYS A 112 11.12 5.28 2.74
CA LYS A 112 10.93 5.42 4.19
C LYS A 112 9.64 4.75 4.64
N PHE A 113 8.56 4.90 3.86
CA PHE A 113 7.28 4.25 4.16
C PHE A 113 7.36 2.72 4.06
N LEU A 114 8.03 2.19 3.05
CA LEU A 114 8.29 0.76 2.90
C LEU A 114 9.02 0.17 4.12
N GLN A 115 10.04 0.87 4.62
CA GLN A 115 10.77 0.43 5.81
C GLN A 115 9.88 0.39 7.06
N ARG A 116 9.01 1.39 7.24
CA ARG A 116 8.01 1.39 8.33
C ARG A 116 7.03 0.22 8.19
N LEU A 117 6.53 -0.02 6.98
CA LEU A 117 5.63 -1.14 6.70
C LEU A 117 6.29 -2.50 6.99
N ARG A 118 7.58 -2.66 6.68
CA ARG A 118 8.34 -3.86 7.03
C ARG A 118 8.43 -4.04 8.55
N GLY A 119 8.75 -2.98 9.29
CA GLY A 119 8.76 -3.03 10.75
C GLY A 119 7.42 -3.44 11.34
N VAL A 120 6.32 -2.88 10.82
CA VAL A 120 4.96 -3.26 11.21
C VAL A 120 4.69 -4.73 10.89
N LYS A 121 5.06 -5.20 9.70
CA LYS A 121 4.89 -6.61 9.32
C LYS A 121 5.62 -7.54 10.29
N THR A 122 6.90 -7.29 10.56
CA THR A 122 7.71 -8.09 11.49
C THR A 122 7.12 -8.08 12.91
N TYR A 123 6.61 -6.94 13.35
CA TYR A 123 5.92 -6.83 14.64
C TYR A 123 4.67 -7.72 14.69
N PHE A 124 3.81 -7.67 13.67
CA PHE A 124 2.63 -8.55 13.62
C PHE A 124 2.99 -10.03 13.51
N GLU A 125 4.04 -10.37 12.74
CA GLU A 125 4.55 -11.74 12.66
C GLU A 125 5.03 -12.23 14.03
N SER A 126 5.72 -11.38 14.81
CA SER A 126 6.15 -11.71 16.18
C SER A 126 4.99 -11.95 17.16
N LEU A 127 3.82 -11.37 16.88
CA LEU A 127 2.59 -11.55 17.66
C LEU A 127 1.75 -12.76 17.20
N GLY A 128 2.21 -13.52 16.20
CA GLY A 128 1.49 -14.68 15.67
C GLY A 128 0.41 -14.34 14.63
N PHE A 129 0.39 -13.11 14.10
CA PHE A 129 -0.56 -12.67 13.08
C PHE A 129 0.11 -12.55 11.70
N PRO A 130 -0.11 -13.48 10.76
CA PRO A 130 0.45 -13.38 9.41
C PRO A 130 -0.29 -12.31 8.57
N LEU A 131 0.47 -11.33 8.06
CA LEU A 131 0.00 -10.30 7.11
C LEU A 131 0.16 -10.70 5.64
#